data_AF-A0A2H3CRZ9-F1
#
_entry.id   AF-A0A2H3CRZ9-F1
#
_cell.length_a   1.000
_cell.length_b   1.000
_cell.length_c   1.000
_cell.angle_alpha   90.00
_cell.angle_beta   90.00
_cell.angle_gamma   90.00
#
_symmetry.space_group_name_H-M   'P 1'
#
loop_
_entity.id
_entity.type
_entity.pdbx_description
1 polymer ?
#
loop_
_entity_poly.entity_id
_entity_poly.type
_entity_poly.pdbx_seq_one_letter_code
_entity_poly.pdbx_strand_id
1 'polypeptide(L)'
;MKEWIESVLVPYVKGVIEADPDLNDDQKCILFIDIYPVHMSEGFRIYIFDEHPNIILIFVPRNCTGLLQPADIGLQRIIKHGLKQELFQWMIEQQRLQVASGTAPSDVALTTSYPALQDASIHGLVKVYDQMTSANGRKIVQKAWEKCQAKEWCLSEACLTDRKTHKALNMYLTTHPEFQQEIENRMDDTDIPFESVVHDALGLQVNVGSQLYTISAADVAENDGELVAGNLEEDIWAFDDTGEKWGENGNITGLQEAEDTENDP
;
A
#
# COMPACT_ATOMS: atom_id res chain seq x y z
N MET A 1 -1.91 1.66 8.73
CA MET A 1 -0.59 1.52 8.04
C MET A 1 0.47 0.83 8.88
N LYS A 2 0.69 1.20 10.15
CA LYS A 2 1.63 0.49 11.05
C LYS A 2 1.35 -1.01 11.15
N GLU A 3 0.08 -1.36 11.40
CA GLU A 3 -0.36 -2.77 11.46
C GLU A 3 -0.01 -3.55 10.18
N TRP A 4 -0.13 -2.94 9.00
CA TRP A 4 0.23 -3.59 7.75
C TRP A 4 1.75 -3.84 7.65
N ILE A 5 2.57 -2.89 8.13
CA ILE A 5 4.02 -3.08 8.18
C ILE A 5 4.36 -4.25 9.10
N GLU A 6 3.79 -4.28 10.30
CA GLU A 6 4.10 -5.27 11.34
C GLU A 6 3.54 -6.66 11.04
N SER A 7 2.33 -6.73 10.48
CA SER A 7 1.62 -7.98 10.25
C SER A 7 1.89 -8.59 8.88
N VAL A 8 2.33 -7.78 7.90
CA VAL A 8 2.49 -8.24 6.51
C VAL A 8 3.91 -8.03 6.01
N LEU A 9 4.40 -6.79 5.95
CA LEU A 9 5.67 -6.48 5.28
C LEU A 9 6.88 -7.05 6.04
N VAL A 10 7.01 -6.76 7.33
CA VAL A 10 8.15 -7.17 8.16
C VAL A 10 8.25 -8.70 8.26
N PRO A 11 7.16 -9.44 8.54
CA PRO A 11 7.20 -10.90 8.55
C PRO A 11 7.57 -11.49 7.18
N TYR A 12 7.07 -10.90 6.08
CA TYR A 12 7.42 -11.35 4.74
C TYR A 12 8.92 -11.16 4.45
N VAL A 13 9.48 -9.97 4.75
CA VAL A 13 10.91 -9.68 4.54
C VAL A 13 11.78 -10.62 5.36
N LYS A 14 11.46 -10.82 6.64
CA LYS A 14 12.17 -11.78 7.50
C LYS A 14 12.15 -13.19 6.93
N GLY A 15 10.97 -13.67 6.49
CA GLY A 15 10.85 -14.98 5.88
C GLY A 15 11.66 -15.13 4.58
N VAL A 16 11.82 -14.05 3.80
CA VAL A 16 12.69 -14.06 2.60
C VAL A 16 14.16 -14.16 3.00
N ILE A 17 14.60 -13.39 4.00
CA ILE A 17 15.99 -13.42 4.50
C ILE A 17 16.32 -14.81 5.08
N GLU A 18 15.44 -15.36 5.93
CA GLU A 18 15.63 -16.69 6.53
C GLU A 18 15.67 -17.82 5.50
N ALA A 19 15.00 -17.66 4.36
CA ALA A 19 14.94 -18.66 3.31
C ALA A 19 16.17 -18.66 2.37
N ASP A 20 16.95 -17.58 2.35
CA ASP A 20 18.09 -17.40 1.45
C ASP A 20 19.39 -17.23 2.26
N PRO A 21 20.26 -18.26 2.32
CA PRO A 21 21.48 -18.21 3.13
C PRO A 21 22.52 -17.20 2.62
N ASP A 22 22.35 -16.65 1.41
CA ASP A 22 23.24 -15.63 0.85
C ASP A 22 22.87 -14.21 1.31
N LEU A 23 21.72 -14.03 1.97
CA LEU A 23 21.27 -12.74 2.51
C LEU A 23 21.69 -12.57 3.97
N ASN A 24 22.08 -11.35 4.32
CA ASN A 24 22.40 -10.99 5.70
C ASN A 24 21.13 -10.57 6.47
N ASP A 25 21.17 -10.64 7.79
CA ASP A 25 20.09 -10.20 8.68
C ASP A 25 19.78 -8.69 8.55
N ASP A 26 20.76 -7.89 8.12
CA ASP A 26 20.63 -6.44 7.87
C ASP A 26 20.21 -6.11 6.43
N GLN A 27 19.80 -7.12 5.64
CA GLN A 27 19.35 -6.94 4.27
C GLN A 27 18.23 -5.90 4.19
N LYS A 28 18.49 -4.85 3.40
CA LYS A 28 17.53 -3.77 3.17
C LYS A 28 16.44 -4.21 2.19
N CYS A 29 15.22 -3.73 2.40
CA CYS A 29 14.11 -3.87 1.47
C CYS A 29 13.65 -2.49 0.98
N ILE A 30 13.09 -2.42 -0.23
CA ILE A 30 12.53 -1.19 -0.78
C ILE A 30 11.01 -1.26 -0.65
N LEU A 31 10.42 -0.31 0.08
CA LEU A 31 8.99 -0.08 0.11
C LEU A 31 8.63 1.00 -0.91
N PHE A 32 8.12 0.59 -2.07
CA PHE A 32 7.74 1.48 -3.16
C PHE A 32 6.22 1.69 -3.22
N ILE A 33 5.75 2.86 -2.78
CA ILE A 33 4.32 3.15 -2.56
C ILE A 33 3.91 4.50 -3.16
N ASP A 34 2.62 4.73 -3.34
CA ASP A 34 2.09 5.99 -3.86
C ASP A 34 2.14 7.15 -2.84
N ILE A 35 2.09 8.37 -3.37
CA ILE A 35 1.98 9.60 -2.57
C ILE A 35 0.52 9.75 -2.15
N TYR A 36 0.17 9.14 -1.03
CA TYR A 36 -1.11 9.28 -0.35
C TYR A 36 -0.90 10.01 1.01
N PRO A 37 -1.81 10.88 1.49
CA PRO A 37 -1.58 11.69 2.70
C PRO A 37 -1.12 10.88 3.92
N VAL A 38 -1.68 9.69 4.16
CA VAL A 38 -1.25 8.82 5.26
C VAL A 38 0.20 8.35 5.09
N HIS A 39 0.61 7.99 3.87
CA HIS A 39 1.99 7.58 3.56
C HIS A 39 2.99 8.74 3.64
N MET A 40 2.52 9.96 3.38
CA MET A 40 3.32 11.18 3.46
C MET A 40 3.33 11.80 4.86
N SER A 41 2.45 11.34 5.76
CA SER A 41 2.36 11.85 7.11
C SER A 41 3.71 11.75 7.82
N GLU A 42 4.05 12.79 8.58
CA GLU A 42 5.28 12.83 9.35
C GLU A 42 5.36 11.65 10.32
N GLY A 43 4.25 11.35 11.02
CA GLY A 43 4.19 10.22 11.96
C GLY A 43 4.49 8.87 11.32
N PHE A 44 4.00 8.61 10.09
CA PHE A 44 4.33 7.36 9.40
C PHE A 44 5.79 7.32 8.94
N ARG A 45 6.31 8.43 8.41
CA ARG A 45 7.70 8.50 7.96
C ARG A 45 8.67 8.32 9.12
N ILE A 46 8.48 9.03 10.23
CA ILE A 46 9.28 8.88 11.46
C ILE A 46 9.24 7.43 11.95
N TYR A 47 8.04 6.83 12.03
CA TYR A 47 7.90 5.43 12.43
C TYR A 47 8.71 4.46 11.54
N ILE A 48 8.68 4.63 10.22
CA ILE A 48 9.48 3.77 9.32
C ILE A 48 10.98 4.00 9.53
N PHE A 49 11.42 5.25 9.62
CA PHE A 49 12.85 5.57 9.75
C PHE A 49 13.43 5.12 11.10
N ASP A 50 12.69 5.30 12.19
CA ASP A 50 13.16 5.02 13.55
C ASP A 50 13.04 3.53 13.89
N GLU A 51 11.89 2.91 13.59
CA GLU A 51 11.61 1.54 14.03
C GLU A 51 12.01 0.48 12.99
N HIS A 52 12.12 0.86 11.71
CA HIS A 52 12.41 -0.06 10.60
C HIS A 52 13.53 0.43 9.67
N PRO A 53 14.76 0.64 10.16
CA PRO A 53 15.88 1.23 9.40
C PRO A 53 16.34 0.41 8.18
N ASN A 54 15.90 -0.85 8.08
CA ASN A 54 16.16 -1.71 6.93
C ASN A 54 15.14 -1.50 5.80
N ILE A 55 14.12 -0.67 5.99
CA ILE A 55 13.13 -0.32 4.96
C ILE A 55 13.54 0.99 4.29
N ILE A 56 13.85 0.95 3.00
CA ILE A 56 14.06 2.11 2.16
C ILE A 56 12.70 2.53 1.58
N LEU A 57 12.16 3.65 2.08
CA LEU A 57 10.89 4.19 1.63
C LEU A 57 11.07 5.02 0.34
N ILE A 58 10.41 4.62 -0.74
CA ILE A 58 10.41 5.33 -2.03
C ILE A 58 8.98 5.60 -2.46
N PHE A 59 8.71 6.84 -2.88
CA PHE A 59 7.40 7.23 -3.37
C PHE A 59 7.32 7.21 -4.89
N VAL A 60 6.21 6.70 -5.42
CA VAL A 60 5.80 6.88 -6.82
C VAL A 60 5.46 8.36 -7.00
N PRO A 61 6.07 9.08 -7.95
CA PRO A 61 5.75 10.48 -8.18
C PRO A 61 4.26 10.72 -8.44
N ARG A 62 3.76 11.88 -8.03
CA ARG A 62 2.35 12.24 -8.20
C ARG A 62 1.95 12.14 -9.67
N ASN A 63 0.77 11.58 -9.94
CA ASN A 63 0.25 11.33 -11.28
C ASN A 63 1.10 10.37 -12.14
N CYS A 64 2.01 9.61 -11.55
CA CYS A 64 2.82 8.60 -12.25
C CYS A 64 2.44 7.16 -11.90
N THR A 65 1.36 6.90 -11.15
CA THR A 65 0.95 5.53 -10.79
C THR A 65 0.74 4.65 -12.03
N GLY A 66 -0.02 5.13 -13.02
CA GLY A 66 -0.23 4.43 -14.30
C GLY A 66 1.01 4.25 -15.18
N LEU A 67 2.15 4.85 -14.83
CA LEU A 67 3.41 4.78 -15.59
C LEU A 67 4.54 4.06 -14.85
N LEU A 68 4.57 4.19 -13.52
CA LEU A 68 5.67 3.75 -12.69
C LEU A 68 5.26 2.80 -11.56
N GLN A 69 3.98 2.64 -11.24
CA GLN A 69 3.54 1.70 -10.21
C GLN A 69 3.28 0.31 -10.82
N PRO A 70 4.05 -0.73 -10.45
CA PRO A 70 3.87 -2.07 -11.02
C PRO A 70 2.48 -2.64 -10.77
N ALA A 71 1.91 -2.33 -9.59
CA ALA A 71 0.56 -2.73 -9.23
C ALA A 71 -0.46 -2.29 -10.29
N ASP A 72 -0.46 -1.00 -10.64
CA ASP A 72 -1.41 -0.41 -11.59
C ASP A 72 -1.16 -0.88 -13.03
N ILE A 73 0.10 -0.94 -13.44
CA ILE A 73 0.47 -1.28 -14.83
C ILE A 73 0.18 -2.73 -15.18
N GLY A 74 0.50 -3.64 -14.26
CA GLY A 74 0.58 -5.07 -14.56
C GLY A 74 -0.34 -5.95 -13.72
N LEU A 75 -0.49 -5.65 -12.43
CA LEU A 75 -1.01 -6.62 -11.47
C LEU A 75 -2.51 -6.48 -11.25
N GLN A 76 -2.99 -5.26 -11.01
CA GLN A 76 -4.38 -5.00 -10.62
C GLN A 76 -5.37 -5.58 -11.63
N ARG A 77 -5.12 -5.40 -12.93
CA ARG A 77 -6.04 -5.92 -13.97
C ARG A 77 -6.13 -7.44 -13.93
N ILE A 78 -5.00 -8.13 -13.73
CA ILE A 78 -4.94 -9.59 -13.72
C ILE A 78 -5.63 -10.10 -12.45
N ILE A 79 -5.30 -9.53 -11.29
CA ILE A 79 -5.89 -9.88 -10.00
C ILE A 79 -7.41 -9.65 -10.02
N LYS A 80 -7.86 -8.45 -10.42
CA LYS A 80 -9.29 -8.12 -10.52
C LYS A 80 -10.02 -9.04 -11.51
N HIS A 81 -9.38 -9.43 -12.61
CA HIS A 81 -9.97 -10.38 -13.55
C HIS A 81 -10.08 -11.78 -12.94
N GLY A 82 -9.03 -12.28 -12.28
CA GLY A 82 -9.04 -13.56 -11.58
C GLY A 82 -10.15 -13.63 -10.52
N LEU A 83 -10.26 -12.60 -9.67
CA LEU A 83 -11.32 -12.51 -8.67
C LEU A 83 -12.72 -12.55 -9.29
N LYS A 84 -12.93 -11.82 -10.40
CA LYS A 84 -14.20 -11.86 -11.14
C LYS A 84 -14.51 -13.25 -11.69
N GLN A 85 -13.50 -13.97 -12.19
CA GLN A 85 -13.70 -15.33 -12.68
C GLN A 85 -14.10 -16.29 -11.54
N GLU A 86 -13.40 -16.25 -10.42
CA GLU A 86 -13.71 -17.11 -9.26
C GLU A 86 -15.12 -16.86 -8.73
N LEU A 87 -15.51 -15.58 -8.57
CA LEU A 87 -16.86 -15.23 -8.13
C LEU A 87 -17.92 -15.67 -9.16
N PHE A 88 -17.64 -15.54 -10.45
CA PHE A 88 -18.55 -15.97 -11.50
C PHE A 88 -18.72 -17.50 -11.53
N GLN A 89 -17.65 -18.26 -11.34
CA GLN A 89 -17.71 -19.71 -11.20
C GLN A 89 -18.52 -20.14 -9.99
N TRP A 90 -18.33 -19.47 -8.85
CA TRP A 90 -19.13 -19.72 -7.66
C TRP A 90 -20.63 -19.48 -7.92
N MET A 91 -20.99 -18.36 -8.57
CA MET A 91 -22.39 -18.08 -8.92
C MET A 91 -22.99 -19.16 -9.83
N ILE A 92 -22.24 -19.60 -10.86
CA ILE A 92 -22.67 -20.69 -11.74
C ILE A 92 -22.92 -21.96 -10.93
N GLU A 93 -22.03 -22.31 -10.01
CA GLU A 93 -22.19 -23.52 -9.20
C GLU A 93 -23.41 -23.46 -8.30
N GLN A 94 -23.68 -22.32 -7.65
CA GLN A 94 -24.90 -22.12 -6.86
C GLN A 94 -26.16 -22.32 -7.70
N GLN A 95 -26.19 -21.79 -8.94
CA GLN A 95 -27.30 -21.99 -9.86
C GLN A 95 -27.45 -23.45 -10.28
N ARG A 96 -26.35 -24.15 -10.57
CA ARG A 96 -26.36 -25.58 -10.94
C ARG A 96 -26.90 -26.45 -9.82
N LEU A 97 -26.52 -26.18 -8.58
CA LEU A 97 -27.03 -26.91 -7.41
C LEU A 97 -28.54 -26.76 -7.26
N GLN A 98 -29.08 -25.54 -7.41
CA GLN A 98 -30.52 -25.28 -7.33
C GLN A 98 -31.30 -26.00 -8.43
N VAL A 99 -30.83 -25.91 -9.68
CA VAL A 99 -31.48 -26.61 -10.81
C VAL A 99 -31.42 -28.13 -10.62
N ALA A 100 -30.29 -28.66 -10.12
CA ALA A 100 -30.15 -30.09 -9.82
C ALA A 100 -31.07 -30.55 -8.68
N SER A 101 -31.39 -29.68 -7.73
CA SER A 101 -32.40 -29.94 -6.69
C SER A 101 -33.85 -29.83 -7.16
N GLY A 102 -34.08 -29.52 -8.44
CA GLY A 102 -35.41 -29.44 -9.05
C GLY A 102 -36.04 -28.05 -9.04
N THR A 103 -35.29 -27.00 -8.68
CA THR A 103 -35.76 -25.61 -8.77
C THR A 103 -35.97 -25.23 -10.24
N ALA A 104 -37.12 -24.64 -10.56
CA ALA A 104 -37.39 -24.16 -11.91
C ALA A 104 -36.42 -23.02 -12.27
N PRO A 105 -36.00 -22.87 -13.54
CA PRO A 105 -35.06 -21.82 -13.94
C PRO A 105 -35.50 -20.39 -13.60
N SER A 106 -36.82 -20.13 -13.53
CA SER A 106 -37.37 -18.83 -13.14
C SER A 106 -37.18 -18.49 -11.66
N ASP A 107 -36.97 -19.51 -10.83
CA ASP A 107 -37.02 -19.39 -9.36
C ASP A 107 -35.61 -19.51 -8.76
N VAL A 108 -34.58 -19.63 -9.59
CA VAL A 108 -33.18 -19.66 -9.15
C VAL A 108 -32.80 -18.29 -8.60
N ALA A 109 -32.43 -18.25 -7.32
CA ALA A 109 -32.02 -17.04 -6.64
C ALA A 109 -30.61 -17.19 -6.08
N LEU A 110 -29.74 -16.21 -6.30
CA LEU A 110 -28.43 -16.19 -5.66
C LEU A 110 -28.59 -15.74 -4.22
N THR A 111 -27.89 -16.42 -3.29
CA THR A 111 -27.84 -15.96 -1.90
C THR A 111 -27.14 -14.62 -1.83
N THR A 112 -27.76 -13.68 -1.13
CA THR A 112 -27.17 -12.38 -0.77
C THR A 112 -26.70 -12.35 0.68
N SER A 113 -26.73 -13.51 1.37
CA SER A 113 -26.30 -13.59 2.76
C SER A 113 -24.82 -13.26 2.88
N TYR A 114 -24.49 -12.41 3.86
CA TYR A 114 -23.12 -11.98 4.10
C TYR A 114 -22.14 -13.15 4.32
N PRO A 115 -22.44 -14.20 5.12
CA PRO A 115 -21.51 -15.30 5.32
C PRO A 115 -21.17 -16.05 4.02
N ALA A 116 -22.16 -16.31 3.16
CA ALA A 116 -21.92 -17.01 1.90
C ALA A 116 -21.08 -16.16 0.93
N LEU A 117 -21.32 -14.85 0.87
CA LEU A 117 -20.54 -13.93 0.04
C LEU A 117 -19.11 -13.74 0.59
N GLN A 118 -18.94 -13.74 1.91
CA GLN A 118 -17.65 -13.68 2.56
C GLN A 118 -16.80 -14.89 2.21
N ASP A 119 -17.34 -16.11 2.37
CA ASP A 119 -16.64 -17.36 2.03
C ASP A 119 -16.26 -17.41 0.54
N ALA A 120 -17.19 -17.03 -0.35
CA ALA A 120 -16.93 -16.96 -1.79
C ALA A 120 -15.81 -15.97 -2.13
N SER A 121 -15.79 -14.81 -1.47
CA SER A 121 -14.79 -13.76 -1.69
C SER A 121 -13.41 -14.19 -1.18
N ILE A 122 -13.34 -14.77 0.02
CA ILE A 122 -12.09 -15.28 0.60
C ILE A 122 -11.52 -16.41 -0.28
N HIS A 123 -12.37 -17.32 -0.75
CA HIS A 123 -11.94 -18.39 -1.65
C HIS A 123 -11.27 -17.83 -2.91
N GLY A 124 -11.89 -16.83 -3.56
CA GLY A 124 -11.31 -16.16 -4.72
C GLY A 124 -9.98 -15.48 -4.42
N LEU A 125 -9.85 -14.82 -3.27
CA LEU A 125 -8.61 -14.18 -2.83
C LEU A 125 -7.47 -15.20 -2.67
N VAL A 126 -7.72 -16.32 -1.98
CA VAL A 126 -6.72 -17.40 -1.80
C VAL A 126 -6.31 -18.00 -3.15
N LYS A 127 -7.27 -18.26 -4.04
CA LYS A 127 -6.99 -18.78 -5.39
C LYS A 127 -6.09 -17.85 -6.19
N VAL A 128 -6.39 -16.55 -6.19
CA VAL A 128 -5.59 -15.56 -6.90
C VAL A 128 -4.22 -15.40 -6.27
N TYR A 129 -4.12 -15.45 -4.94
CA TYR A 129 -2.84 -15.47 -4.23
C TYR A 129 -1.97 -16.65 -4.68
N ASP A 130 -2.50 -17.88 -4.65
CA ASP A 130 -1.79 -19.09 -5.09
C ASP A 130 -1.35 -19.00 -6.55
N GLN A 131 -2.20 -18.43 -7.42
CA GLN A 131 -1.86 -18.20 -8.82
C GLN A 131 -0.70 -17.20 -8.95
N MET A 132 -0.71 -16.11 -8.18
CA MET A 132 0.31 -15.07 -8.22
C MET A 132 1.64 -15.49 -7.60
N THR A 133 1.62 -16.41 -6.62
CA THR A 133 2.84 -16.99 -6.01
C THR A 133 3.45 -18.11 -6.86
N SER A 134 2.68 -18.69 -7.79
CA SER A 134 3.18 -19.68 -8.75
C SER A 134 4.34 -19.15 -9.62
N ALA A 135 5.09 -20.06 -10.24
CA ALA A 135 6.18 -19.68 -11.15
C ALA A 135 5.74 -18.76 -12.30
N ASN A 136 4.52 -18.91 -12.80
CA ASN A 136 3.98 -18.02 -13.84
C ASN A 136 3.51 -16.68 -13.25
N GLY A 137 2.93 -16.70 -12.05
CA GLY A 137 2.57 -15.49 -11.31
C GLY A 137 3.78 -14.59 -11.03
N ARG A 138 4.89 -15.18 -10.58
CA ARG A 138 6.15 -14.45 -10.36
C ARG A 138 6.70 -13.80 -11.63
N LYS A 139 6.58 -14.46 -12.79
CA LYS A 139 6.93 -13.86 -14.09
C LYS A 139 6.04 -12.68 -14.45
N ILE A 140 4.76 -12.72 -14.09
CA ILE A 140 3.84 -11.58 -14.26
C ILE A 140 4.30 -10.40 -13.40
N VAL A 141 4.71 -10.65 -12.16
CA VAL A 141 5.27 -9.62 -11.27
C VAL A 141 6.52 -8.99 -11.88
N GLN A 142 7.51 -9.79 -12.27
CA GLN A 142 8.73 -9.30 -12.93
C GLN A 142 8.40 -8.45 -14.17
N LYS A 143 7.49 -8.93 -15.02
CA LYS A 143 7.05 -8.22 -16.21
C LYS A 143 6.30 -6.91 -15.90
N ALA A 144 5.63 -6.82 -14.76
CA ALA A 144 5.00 -5.57 -14.32
C ALA A 144 6.07 -4.51 -14.03
N TRP A 145 7.13 -4.87 -13.31
CA TRP A 145 8.29 -4.00 -13.06
C TRP A 145 9.02 -3.59 -14.35
N GLU A 146 9.21 -4.52 -15.29
CA GLU A 146 9.81 -4.24 -16.61
C GLU A 146 9.00 -3.25 -17.45
N LYS A 147 7.67 -3.23 -17.28
CA LYS A 147 6.77 -2.32 -17.98
C LYS A 147 6.70 -0.92 -17.38
N CYS A 148 7.14 -0.75 -16.14
CA CYS A 148 7.32 0.56 -15.54
C CYS A 148 8.51 1.25 -16.21
N GLN A 149 8.27 2.02 -17.26
CA GLN A 149 9.31 2.59 -18.13
C GLN A 149 9.33 4.11 -18.09
N ALA A 150 10.53 4.68 -17.95
CA ALA A 150 10.80 6.10 -18.06
C ALA A 150 11.92 6.30 -19.10
N LYS A 151 11.54 6.77 -20.30
CA LYS A 151 12.43 6.85 -21.47
C LYS A 151 13.00 5.47 -21.81
N GLU A 152 14.33 5.31 -21.81
CA GLU A 152 15.01 4.04 -22.04
C GLU A 152 15.21 3.17 -20.79
N TRP A 153 14.79 3.64 -19.61
CA TRP A 153 14.99 2.97 -18.33
C TRP A 153 13.70 2.31 -17.85
N CYS A 154 13.82 1.24 -17.07
CA CYS A 154 12.68 0.60 -16.41
C CYS A 154 12.98 0.29 -14.95
N LEU A 155 11.96 -0.14 -14.19
CA LEU A 155 12.12 -0.50 -12.78
C LEU A 155 12.46 -2.00 -12.57
N SER A 156 12.88 -2.71 -13.61
CA SER A 156 13.33 -4.11 -13.46
C SER A 156 14.72 -4.21 -12.85
N GLU A 157 15.04 -5.39 -12.31
CA GLU A 157 16.38 -5.75 -11.83
C GLU A 157 17.48 -5.53 -12.87
N ALA A 158 17.17 -5.73 -14.16
CA ALA A 158 18.13 -5.53 -15.24
C ALA A 158 18.64 -4.07 -15.28
N CYS A 159 17.81 -3.11 -14.88
CA CYS A 159 18.21 -1.70 -14.80
C CYS A 159 19.31 -1.50 -13.73
N LEU A 160 19.23 -2.22 -12.61
CA LEU A 160 20.18 -2.13 -11.51
C LEU A 160 21.54 -2.79 -11.81
N THR A 161 21.57 -3.75 -12.73
CA THR A 161 22.78 -4.53 -13.06
C THR A 161 23.43 -4.15 -14.39
N ASP A 162 22.73 -3.40 -15.25
CA ASP A 162 23.25 -3.00 -16.55
C ASP A 162 24.33 -1.92 -16.45
N ARG A 163 25.46 -2.18 -17.10
CA ARG A 163 26.61 -1.26 -17.21
C ARG A 163 26.21 0.07 -17.85
N LYS A 164 25.26 0.06 -18.79
CA LYS A 164 24.77 1.28 -19.43
C LYS A 164 24.09 2.19 -18.41
N THR A 165 23.27 1.62 -17.53
CA THR A 165 22.60 2.36 -16.45
C THR A 165 23.62 2.94 -15.49
N HIS A 166 24.60 2.15 -15.03
CA HIS A 166 25.64 2.65 -14.13
C HIS A 166 26.43 3.80 -14.74
N LYS A 167 26.80 3.70 -16.01
CA LYS A 167 27.49 4.78 -16.71
C LYS A 167 26.63 6.05 -16.81
N ALA A 168 25.33 5.89 -17.09
CA ALA A 168 24.39 7.01 -17.15
C ALA A 168 24.22 7.67 -15.77
N LEU A 169 24.09 6.87 -14.70
CA LEU A 169 24.01 7.34 -13.33
C LEU A 169 25.27 8.12 -12.91
N ASN A 170 26.46 7.55 -13.12
CA ASN A 170 27.72 8.23 -12.78
C ASN A 170 27.87 9.57 -13.53
N MET A 171 27.48 9.60 -14.81
CA MET A 171 27.46 10.83 -15.60
C MET A 171 26.43 11.84 -15.10
N TYR A 172 25.27 11.37 -14.62
CA TYR A 172 24.24 12.21 -14.02
C TYR A 172 24.72 12.83 -12.71
N LEU A 173 25.32 12.04 -11.82
CA LEU A 173 25.90 12.51 -10.56
C LEU A 173 27.00 13.55 -10.80
N THR A 174 27.89 13.30 -11.76
CA THR A 174 28.96 14.25 -12.13
C THR A 174 28.42 15.59 -12.63
N THR A 175 27.26 15.58 -13.32
CA THR A 175 26.64 16.79 -13.85
C THR A 175 25.75 17.51 -12.85
N HIS A 176 25.37 16.84 -11.75
CA HIS A 176 24.51 17.37 -10.68
C HIS A 176 25.21 17.21 -9.32
N PRO A 177 26.27 17.99 -9.05
CA PRO A 177 27.09 17.83 -7.85
C PRO A 177 26.31 18.08 -6.55
N GLU A 178 25.27 18.92 -6.56
CA GLU A 178 24.40 19.11 -5.39
C GLU A 178 23.68 17.83 -4.99
N PHE A 179 23.13 17.10 -5.97
CA PHE A 179 22.45 15.82 -5.74
C PHE A 179 23.44 14.71 -5.36
N GLN A 180 24.62 14.72 -5.98
CA GLN A 180 25.70 13.82 -5.58
C GLN A 180 26.09 14.05 -4.12
N GLN A 181 26.29 15.30 -3.71
CA GLN A 181 26.62 15.66 -2.34
C GLN A 181 25.49 15.30 -1.37
N GLU A 182 24.22 15.47 -1.76
CA GLU A 182 23.09 15.01 -0.96
C GLU A 182 23.12 13.50 -0.73
N ILE A 183 23.39 12.70 -1.77
CA ILE A 183 23.53 11.25 -1.63
C ILE A 183 24.72 10.90 -0.72
N GLU A 184 25.87 11.52 -0.95
CA GLU A 184 27.09 11.27 -0.17
C GLU A 184 26.88 11.63 1.30
N ASN A 185 26.25 12.76 1.62
CA ASN A 185 25.93 13.14 2.99
C ASN A 185 25.01 12.12 3.67
N ARG A 186 23.99 11.60 2.94
CA ARG A 186 23.10 10.56 3.47
C ARG A 186 23.78 9.19 3.64
N MET A 187 24.90 8.96 2.95
CA MET A 187 25.73 7.77 3.12
C MET A 187 26.77 7.95 4.23
N ASP A 188 27.18 9.18 4.52
CA ASP A 188 28.10 9.54 5.61
C ASP A 188 27.38 9.62 6.98
N ASP A 189 26.06 9.84 7.00
CA ASP A 189 25.21 9.76 8.20
C ASP A 189 25.13 8.35 8.82
N THR A 190 25.68 7.32 8.17
CA THR A 190 25.89 6.00 8.80
C THR A 190 27.07 5.97 9.77
N ASP A 191 27.94 6.99 9.78
CA ASP A 191 29.09 7.11 10.67
C ASP A 191 29.15 8.50 11.35
N ILE A 192 28.29 8.71 12.35
CA ILE A 192 28.34 9.79 13.35
C ILE A 192 27.93 11.19 12.82
N PRO A 193 26.80 11.76 13.30
CA PRO A 193 26.33 13.08 12.86
C PRO A 193 27.35 14.19 13.14
N PHE A 194 27.64 15.03 12.15
CA PHE A 194 28.55 16.20 12.24
C PHE A 194 28.21 17.15 13.40
N GLU A 195 26.95 17.17 13.86
CA GLU A 195 26.50 17.89 15.06
C GLU A 195 27.21 17.44 16.34
N SER A 196 27.51 16.14 16.46
CA SER A 196 28.24 15.59 17.61
C SER A 196 29.72 15.99 17.60
N VAL A 197 30.34 16.11 16.41
CA VAL A 197 31.72 16.58 16.26
C VAL A 197 31.84 18.09 16.52
N VAL A 198 30.86 18.89 16.09
CA VAL A 198 30.85 20.35 16.30
C VAL A 198 30.50 20.70 17.76
N HIS A 199 29.60 19.95 18.40
CA HIS A 199 29.28 20.14 19.81
C HIS A 199 30.49 19.82 20.72
N ASP A 200 31.17 18.69 20.49
CA ASP A 200 32.34 18.28 21.29
C ASP A 200 33.57 19.15 21.02
N ALA A 201 33.79 19.63 19.79
CA ALA A 201 34.96 20.43 19.46
C ALA A 201 34.82 21.93 19.73
N LEU A 202 33.60 22.50 19.62
CA LEU A 202 33.39 23.95 19.58
C LEU A 202 32.29 24.48 20.51
N GLY A 203 31.46 23.62 21.12
CA GLY A 203 30.43 24.03 22.08
C GLY A 203 29.34 24.95 21.53
N LEU A 204 29.10 24.93 20.21
CA LEU A 204 28.09 25.75 19.53
C LEU A 204 26.93 24.89 19.03
N GLN A 205 25.70 25.30 19.34
CA GLN A 205 24.48 24.70 18.83
C GLN A 205 24.09 25.39 17.52
N VAL A 206 24.08 24.68 16.39
CA VAL A 206 23.64 25.20 15.09
C VAL A 206 22.27 24.62 14.79
N ASN A 207 21.27 25.48 14.61
CA ASN A 207 19.90 25.08 14.33
C ASN A 207 19.66 25.16 12.82
N VAL A 208 19.53 24.03 12.14
CA VAL A 208 19.24 24.00 10.70
C VAL A 208 17.74 23.79 10.53
N GLY A 209 17.02 24.87 10.23
CA GLY A 209 15.57 24.86 10.06
C GLY A 209 15.14 23.93 8.93
N SER A 210 14.28 22.97 9.26
CA SER A 210 13.59 22.12 8.29
C SER A 210 12.50 22.93 7.57
N GLN A 211 12.75 23.33 6.33
CA GLN A 211 11.68 23.66 5.41
C GLN A 211 11.98 23.04 4.05
N LEU A 212 11.29 21.94 3.73
CA LEU A 212 10.92 21.58 2.35
C LEU A 212 9.84 20.48 2.37
N TYR A 213 8.66 20.86 1.84
CA TYR A 213 7.53 20.01 1.41
C TYR A 213 6.70 19.26 2.47
N THR A 214 6.30 19.93 3.56
CA THR A 214 5.24 19.43 4.44
C THR A 214 3.88 20.06 4.08
N ILE A 215 2.86 19.21 3.95
CA ILE A 215 1.47 19.59 4.19
C ILE A 215 1.36 19.85 5.70
N SER A 216 0.59 20.87 6.09
CA SER A 216 0.50 21.31 7.49
C SER A 216 -0.04 20.18 8.36
N ALA A 217 0.47 20.05 9.59
CA ALA A 217 -0.12 19.18 10.61
C ALA A 217 -1.59 19.53 10.91
N ALA A 218 -2.06 20.71 10.46
CA ALA A 218 -3.46 21.11 10.52
C ALA A 218 -4.39 20.26 9.61
N ASP A 219 -3.84 19.49 8.67
CA ASP A 219 -4.61 18.71 7.68
C ASP A 219 -4.72 17.21 8.06
N VAL A 220 -4.36 16.83 9.29
CA VAL A 220 -4.44 15.44 9.80
C VAL A 220 -5.20 15.43 11.13
N ALA A 221 -6.24 14.62 11.23
CA ALA A 221 -7.01 14.40 12.45
C ALA A 221 -6.70 13.02 13.04
N GLU A 222 -6.79 12.89 14.36
CA GLU A 222 -6.67 11.61 15.08
C GLU A 222 -8.07 11.23 15.57
N ASN A 223 -8.57 10.06 15.14
CA ASN A 223 -9.84 9.52 15.60
C ASN A 223 -9.63 8.08 16.08
N ASP A 224 -9.96 7.79 17.34
CA ASP A 224 -9.81 6.47 17.96
C ASP A 224 -8.44 5.78 17.74
N GLY A 225 -7.35 6.56 17.71
CA GLY A 225 -5.98 6.05 17.52
C GLY A 225 -5.59 5.78 16.07
N GLU A 226 -6.44 6.12 15.10
CA GLU A 226 -6.12 6.12 13.67
C GLU A 226 -5.90 7.55 13.15
N LEU A 227 -4.88 7.71 12.30
CA LEU A 227 -4.59 8.96 11.59
C LEU A 227 -5.46 9.05 10.34
N VAL A 228 -6.39 9.99 10.34
CA VAL A 228 -7.31 10.29 9.23
C VAL A 228 -7.01 11.66 8.65
N ALA A 229 -7.33 11.89 7.37
CA ALA A 229 -7.17 13.19 6.75
C ALA A 229 -8.13 14.21 7.40
N GLY A 230 -7.62 15.37 7.81
CA GLY A 230 -8.42 16.44 8.44
C GLY A 230 -9.27 17.25 7.46
N ASN A 231 -9.03 17.09 6.14
CA ASN A 231 -9.75 17.82 5.11
C ASN A 231 -10.96 17.02 4.60
N LEU A 232 -12.13 17.56 4.90
CA LEU A 232 -13.48 17.03 4.66
C LEU A 232 -13.81 16.65 3.20
N GLU A 233 -12.98 17.05 2.23
CA GLU A 233 -13.22 16.74 0.81
C GLU A 233 -12.77 15.33 0.39
N GLU A 234 -12.02 14.60 1.23
CA GLU A 234 -11.43 13.31 0.85
C GLU A 234 -11.92 12.10 1.69
N ASP A 235 -12.91 12.30 2.56
CA ASP A 235 -13.56 11.20 3.29
C ASP A 235 -14.77 10.67 2.52
N ILE A 236 -14.51 9.79 1.55
CA ILE A 236 -15.55 9.16 0.71
C ILE A 236 -16.54 8.33 1.56
N TRP A 237 -16.14 7.92 2.76
CA TRP A 237 -16.99 7.17 3.68
C TRP A 237 -17.92 8.06 4.52
N ALA A 238 -17.72 9.39 4.49
CA ALA A 238 -18.60 10.34 5.16
C ALA A 238 -19.92 10.58 4.43
N PHE A 239 -20.10 10.04 3.21
CA PHE A 239 -21.27 10.28 2.36
C PHE A 239 -22.11 9.01 2.16
N ASP A 240 -23.42 9.17 2.05
CA ASP A 240 -24.35 8.10 1.68
C ASP A 240 -24.36 7.86 0.15
N ASP A 241 -25.18 6.90 -0.30
CA ASP A 241 -25.33 6.55 -1.71
C ASP A 241 -25.96 7.67 -2.57
N THR A 242 -26.46 8.73 -1.93
CA THR A 242 -26.97 9.93 -2.59
C THR A 242 -25.96 11.08 -2.62
N GLY A 243 -24.79 10.90 -1.98
CA GLY A 243 -23.75 11.91 -1.88
C GLY A 243 -24.01 12.95 -0.79
N GLU A 244 -24.94 12.67 0.14
CA GLU A 244 -25.17 13.51 1.33
C GLU A 244 -24.34 12.99 2.52
N LYS A 245 -23.83 13.92 3.32
CA LYS A 245 -22.97 13.58 4.46
C LYS A 245 -23.79 13.00 5.61
N TRP A 246 -23.34 11.88 6.18
CA TRP A 246 -23.94 11.33 7.38
C TRP A 246 -23.90 12.36 8.53
N GLY A 247 -25.07 12.82 8.98
CA GLY A 247 -25.22 13.63 10.20
C GLY A 247 -25.31 15.15 10.06
N GLU A 248 -25.32 15.73 8.84
CA GLU A 248 -25.47 17.20 8.69
C GLU A 248 -26.91 17.73 8.71
N ASN A 249 -27.91 16.83 8.66
CA ASN A 249 -29.29 17.20 8.93
C ASN A 249 -29.69 16.72 10.33
N GLY A 250 -29.58 17.63 11.30
CA GLY A 250 -30.16 17.43 12.62
C GLY A 250 -31.65 17.14 12.55
N ASN A 251 -32.01 15.85 12.63
CA ASN A 251 -33.10 15.34 13.43
C ASN A 251 -32.98 13.81 13.52
N ILE A 252 -32.57 13.35 14.70
CA ILE A 252 -32.81 11.99 15.14
C ILE A 252 -34.33 11.88 15.36
N THR A 253 -35.05 11.37 14.36
CA THR A 253 -36.40 10.83 14.55
C THR A 253 -36.57 9.64 13.63
N GLY A 254 -36.45 8.43 14.17
CA GLY A 254 -36.74 7.23 13.38
C GLY A 254 -36.09 5.91 13.81
N LEU A 255 -35.48 5.80 14.99
CA LEU A 255 -35.34 4.51 15.66
C LEU A 255 -36.21 4.55 16.91
N GLN A 256 -37.50 4.24 16.72
CA GLN A 256 -38.26 3.66 17.82
C GLN A 256 -37.59 2.32 18.12
N GLU A 257 -36.91 2.25 19.26
CA GLU A 257 -36.66 0.99 19.94
C GLU A 257 -38.00 0.26 20.04
N ALA A 258 -38.15 -0.82 19.28
CA ALA A 258 -39.21 -1.77 19.52
C ALA A 258 -38.85 -2.50 20.81
N GLU A 259 -39.40 -2.03 21.93
CA GLU A 259 -39.52 -2.82 23.14
C GLU A 259 -40.32 -4.09 22.81
N ASP A 260 -39.63 -5.22 22.88
CA ASP A 260 -40.24 -6.55 22.92
C ASP A 260 -41.24 -6.59 24.09
N THR A 261 -42.53 -6.52 23.78
CA THR A 261 -43.59 -6.92 24.71
C THR A 261 -44.07 -8.30 24.30
N GLU A 262 -43.58 -9.30 25.03
CA GLU A 262 -44.20 -10.62 25.13
C GLU A 262 -45.69 -10.47 25.42
N ASN A 263 -46.52 -11.05 24.55
CA ASN A 263 -47.86 -11.51 24.91
C ASN A 263 -48.12 -12.81 24.16
N ASP A 264 -47.95 -13.91 24.89
CA ASP A 264 -48.46 -15.24 24.55
C ASP A 264 -50.00 -15.25 24.58
N PRO A 265 -50.67 -16.09 23.77
CA PRO A 265 -52.08 -16.43 23.92
C PRO A 265 -52.36 -17.42 25.07
#